data_AF-A0AAW4B1G2-F1
#
_entry.id   AF-A0AAW4B1G2-F1
#
_cell.length_a   1.000
_cell.length_b   1.000
_cell.length_c   1.000
_cell.angle_alpha   90.00
_cell.angle_beta   90.00
_cell.angle_gamma   90.00
#
_symmetry.space_group_name_H-M   'P 1'
#
loop_
_entity.id
_entity.type
_entity.pdbx_description
1 polymer ?
#
loop_
_entity_poly.entity_id
_entity_poly.type
_entity_poly.pdbx_seq_one_letter_code
_entity_poly.pdbx_strand_id
1 'polypeptide(L)'
;MMLPLLAALLFIVGLGKKLSVPNSWLFYYALSVVLLSWLFSMNPIFVLIPLFILSPCLIHYRHIKVIKMAYVGCLLLSFFVSWLV
;
A
#
# COMPACT_ATOMS: atom_id res chain seq x y z
N MET A 1 15.68 1.18 -11.76
CA MET A 1 14.31 0.63 -11.56
C MET A 1 13.91 0.44 -10.09
N MET A 2 14.82 0.44 -9.11
CA MET A 2 14.47 0.30 -7.68
C MET A 2 14.04 1.60 -6.96
N LEU A 3 14.29 2.76 -7.57
CA LEU A 3 14.01 4.09 -7.01
C LEU A 3 12.52 4.35 -6.66
N PRO A 4 11.53 3.93 -7.48
CA PRO A 4 10.12 4.12 -7.15
C PRO A 4 9.69 3.29 -5.94
N LEU A 5 10.22 2.08 -5.80
CA LEU A 5 9.94 1.17 -4.70
C LEU A 5 10.57 1.67 -3.39
N LEU A 6 11.77 2.24 -3.47
CA LEU A 6 12.41 2.87 -2.32
C LEU A 6 11.67 4.14 -1.87
N ALA A 7 11.23 4.98 -2.81
CA ALA A 7 10.40 6.15 -2.53
C ALA A 7 9.04 5.75 -1.90
N ALA A 8 8.41 4.70 -2.42
CA ALA A 8 7.20 4.12 -1.87
C ALA A 8 7.40 3.67 -0.41
N LEU A 9 8.46 2.92 -0.12
CA LEU A 9 8.76 2.47 1.25
C LEU A 9 9.01 3.64 2.20
N LEU A 10 9.77 4.65 1.78
CA LEU A 10 9.99 5.86 2.57
C LEU A 10 8.68 6.61 2.84
N PHE A 11 7.81 6.70 1.84
CA PHE A 11 6.49 7.31 1.99
C PHE A 11 5.62 6.53 3.00
N ILE A 12 5.60 5.21 2.92
CA ILE A 12 4.85 4.33 3.84
C ILE A 12 5.31 4.52 5.28
N VAL A 13 6.63 4.53 5.49
CA VAL A 13 7.22 4.72 6.82
C VAL A 13 6.92 6.12 7.36
N GLY A 14 7.02 7.16 6.52
CA GLY A 14 6.68 8.53 6.88
C GLY A 14 5.20 8.70 7.24
N LEU A 15 4.31 8.15 6.41
CA LEU A 15 2.86 8.16 6.63
C LEU A 15 2.49 7.40 7.91
N GLY A 16 3.09 6.22 8.10
CA GLY A 16 2.90 5.38 9.28
C GLY A 16 3.28 6.07 10.59
N LYS A 17 4.45 6.71 10.62
CA LYS A 17 4.89 7.51 11.79
C LYS A 17 3.95 8.67 12.06
N LYS A 18 3.52 9.39 11.01
CA LYS A 18 2.60 10.54 11.15
C LYS A 18 1.22 10.12 11.66
N LEU A 19 0.74 8.94 11.25
CA LEU A 19 -0.58 8.43 11.61
C LEU A 19 -0.58 7.55 12.87
N SER A 20 0.57 7.35 13.53
CA SER A 20 0.73 6.45 14.69
C SER A 20 0.20 5.02 14.42
N VAL A 21 0.39 4.53 13.19
CA VAL A 21 -0.07 3.21 12.79
C VAL A 21 0.82 2.15 13.44
N PRO A 22 0.25 1.07 14.02
CA PRO A 22 1.05 -0.02 14.57
C PRO A 22 2.00 -0.63 13.52
N ASN A 23 3.23 -0.93 13.95
CA ASN A 23 4.28 -1.46 13.08
C ASN A 23 3.88 -2.73 12.31
N SER A 24 3.01 -3.56 12.89
CA SER A 24 2.47 -4.75 12.22
C SER A 24 1.70 -4.39 10.95
N TRP A 25 0.87 -3.35 10.99
CA TRP A 25 0.10 -2.88 9.83
C TRP A 25 0.97 -2.21 8.78
N LEU A 26 1.99 -1.47 9.20
CA LEU A 26 3.00 -0.92 8.28
C LEU A 26 3.77 -2.02 7.56
N PHE A 27 4.10 -3.10 8.27
CA PHE A 27 4.75 -4.26 7.68
C PHE A 27 3.85 -4.94 6.64
N TYR A 28 2.57 -5.22 6.96
CA TYR A 28 1.63 -5.79 5.99
C TYR A 28 1.45 -4.90 4.76
N TYR A 29 1.41 -3.58 4.95
CA TYR A 29 1.32 -2.61 3.88
C TYR A 29 2.54 -2.66 2.96
N ALA A 30 3.75 -2.56 3.53
CA ALA A 30 5.00 -2.61 2.77
C ALA A 30 5.12 -3.94 2.02
N LEU A 31 4.79 -5.06 2.67
CA LEU A 31 4.79 -6.39 2.04
C LEU A 31 3.83 -6.44 0.85
N SER A 32 2.63 -5.87 0.99
CA SER A 32 1.62 -5.85 -0.07
C SER A 32 2.09 -5.06 -1.30
N VAL A 33 2.68 -3.89 -1.09
CA VAL A 33 3.24 -3.06 -2.17
C VAL A 33 4.39 -3.78 -2.87
N VAL A 34 5.30 -4.42 -2.12
CA VAL A 34 6.42 -5.18 -2.70
C VAL A 34 5.92 -6.38 -3.52
N LEU A 35 4.95 -7.13 -3.00
CA LEU A 35 4.36 -8.29 -3.70
C LEU A 35 3.65 -7.88 -4.99
N LEU A 36 2.81 -6.82 -4.94
CA LEU A 36 2.16 -6.29 -6.14
C LEU A 36 3.18 -5.79 -7.15
N SER A 37 4.19 -5.03 -6.70
CA SER A 37 5.23 -4.53 -7.59
C SER A 37 6.01 -5.67 -8.25
N TRP A 38 6.27 -6.76 -7.52
CA TRP A 38 6.92 -7.95 -8.05
C TRP A 38 6.05 -8.66 -9.09
N LEU A 39 4.76 -8.82 -8.81
CA LEU A 39 3.79 -9.47 -9.72
C LEU A 39 3.71 -8.77 -11.08
N PHE A 40 3.79 -7.44 -11.12
CA PHE A 40 3.69 -6.63 -12.34
C PHE A 40 5.07 -6.13 -12.85
N SER A 41 6.09 -6.97 -12.74
CA SER A 41 7.43 -6.77 -13.34
C SER A 41 8.20 -5.53 -12.86
N MET A 42 7.99 -5.08 -11.61
CA MET A 42 8.72 -3.96 -11.00
C MET A 42 8.63 -2.65 -11.78
N ASN A 43 7.55 -2.47 -12.55
CA ASN A 43 7.34 -1.26 -13.32
C ASN A 43 6.79 -0.16 -12.38
N PRO A 44 7.37 1.07 -12.37
CA PRO A 44 7.04 2.15 -11.44
C PRO A 44 5.55 2.45 -11.26
N ILE A 45 4.77 2.27 -12.34
CA ILE A 45 3.33 2.55 -12.36
C ILE A 45 2.60 1.63 -11.36
N PHE A 46 2.97 0.35 -11.32
CA PHE A 46 2.35 -0.65 -10.43
C PHE A 46 2.83 -0.56 -8.98
N VAL A 47 3.87 0.25 -8.70
CA VAL A 47 4.24 0.64 -7.34
C VAL A 47 3.32 1.76 -6.84
N LEU A 48 2.98 2.71 -7.73
CA LEU A 48 2.18 3.89 -7.39
C LEU A 48 0.71 3.55 -7.15
N ILE A 49 0.12 2.69 -7.98
CA ILE A 49 -1.29 2.27 -7.88
C ILE A 49 -1.67 1.78 -6.46
N PRO A 50 -1.01 0.74 -5.89
CA PRO A 50 -1.32 0.28 -4.54
C PRO A 50 -1.01 1.35 -3.50
N LEU A 51 -0.01 2.21 -3.73
CA LEU A 51 0.31 3.31 -2.81
C LEU A 51 -0.85 4.31 -2.66
N PHE A 52 -1.46 4.71 -3.78
CA PHE A 52 -2.58 5.65 -3.80
C PHE A 52 -3.87 5.04 -3.28
N ILE A 53 -4.13 3.77 -3.56
CA ILE A 53 -5.36 3.09 -3.16
C ILE A 53 -5.33 2.68 -1.69
N LEU A 54 -4.17 2.22 -1.19
CA LEU A 54 -4.06 1.74 0.19
C LEU A 54 -3.77 2.88 1.19
N SER A 55 -3.20 4.02 0.79
CA SER A 55 -2.93 5.15 1.71
C SER A 55 -4.18 5.72 2.41
N PRO A 56 -5.33 5.92 1.72
CA PRO A 56 -6.58 6.31 2.37
C PRO A 56 -7.06 5.31 3.42
N CYS A 57 -6.84 4.02 3.14
CA CYS A 57 -7.12 2.89 4.04
C CYS A 57 -6.29 3.01 5.34
N LEU A 58 -5.02 3.45 5.26
CA LEU A 58 -4.19 3.74 6.44
C LEU A 58 -4.65 4.97 7.24
N ILE A 59 -5.08 6.03 6.58
CA ILE A 59 -5.57 7.26 7.24
C ILE A 59 -6.84 6.96 8.06
N HIS A 60 -7.72 6.09 7.55
CA HIS A 60 -8.95 5.70 8.22
C HIS A 60 -8.75 4.61 9.29
N TYR A 61 -7.53 4.06 9.44
CA TYR A 61 -7.21 3.06 10.46
C TYR A 61 -7.59 3.50 11.86
N ARG A 62 -7.42 4.79 12.17
CA ARG A 62 -7.72 5.35 13.50
C ARG A 62 -9.22 5.39 13.81
N HIS A 63 -10.08 5.33 12.80
CA HIS A 63 -11.51 5.63 12.95
C HIS A 63 -12.44 4.43 12.73
N ILE A 64 -11.95 3.29 12.21
CA ILE A 64 -12.82 2.21 11.74
C ILE A 64 -12.48 0.86 12.40
N LYS A 65 -13.46 0.28 13.12
CA LYS A 65 -13.35 -1.08 13.70
C LYS A 65 -13.29 -2.21 12.64
N VAL A 66 -13.71 -1.95 11.41
CA VAL A 66 -13.79 -2.90 10.28
C VAL A 66 -12.59 -2.80 9.31
N ILE A 67 -11.49 -2.20 9.75
CA ILE A 67 -10.37 -1.80 8.87
C ILE A 67 -9.73 -2.97 8.09
N LYS A 68 -9.80 -4.19 8.62
CA LYS A 68 -9.32 -5.40 7.94
C LYS A 68 -10.04 -5.68 6.63
N MET A 69 -11.38 -5.56 6.61
CA MET A 69 -12.15 -5.79 5.38
C MET A 69 -11.93 -4.67 4.36
N ALA A 70 -11.87 -3.42 4.82
CA ALA A 70 -11.57 -2.28 3.96
C ALA A 70 -10.17 -2.41 3.32
N TYR A 71 -9.17 -2.84 4.11
CA TYR A 71 -7.82 -3.08 3.62
C TYR A 71 -7.76 -4.17 2.56
N VAL A 72 -8.43 -5.31 2.78
CA VAL A 72 -8.52 -6.39 1.79
C VAL A 72 -9.21 -5.91 0.52
N GLY A 73 -10.28 -5.11 0.63
CA GLY A 73 -10.95 -4.48 -0.51
C GLY A 73 -10.03 -3.53 -1.27
N CYS A 74 -9.30 -2.65 -0.57
CA CYS A 74 -8.28 -1.76 -1.15
C CYS A 74 -7.20 -2.56 -1.91
N LEU A 75 -6.78 -3.71 -1.36
CA LEU A 75 -5.75 -4.56 -1.96
C LEU A 75 -6.25 -5.27 -3.23
N LEU A 76 -7.48 -5.81 -3.19
CA LEU A 76 -8.14 -6.38 -4.38
C LEU A 76 -8.35 -5.34 -5.47
N LEU A 77 -8.79 -4.13 -5.11
CA LEU A 77 -8.93 -3.02 -6.05
C LEU A 77 -7.59 -2.66 -6.69
N SER A 78 -6.52 -2.60 -5.90
CA SER A 78 -5.16 -2.32 -6.40
C SER A 78 -4.69 -3.38 -7.39
N PHE A 79 -5.04 -4.65 -7.14
CA PHE A 79 -4.74 -5.75 -8.05
C PHE A 79 -5.54 -5.63 -9.35
N PHE A 80 -6.85 -5.39 -9.27
CA PHE A 80 -7.70 -5.20 -10.46
C PHE A 80 -7.26 -4.03 -11.33
N VAL A 81 -6.94 -2.89 -10.72
CA VAL A 81 -6.46 -1.71 -11.46
C VAL A 81 -5.10 -2.00 -12.10
N SER A 82 -4.20 -2.68 -11.40
CA SER A 82 -2.90 -3.09 -11.95
C SER A 82 -3.04 -4.14 -13.07
N TRP A 83 -4.10 -4.94 -13.07
CA TRP A 83 -4.37 -5.90 -14.15
C TRP A 83 -4.95 -5.26 -15.40
N LEU A 84 -5.68 -4.14 -15.25
CA LEU A 84 -6.31 -3.41 -16.34
C LEU A 84 -5.34 -2.52 -17.13
N VAL A 85 -4.21 -2.15 -16.53
CA VAL A 85 -3.16 -1.29 -17.10
C VAL A 85 -2.04 -2.15 -17.66
#